data_AF-A0A819GQ42-F1
#
_entry.id   AF-A0A819GQ42-F1
#
_cell.length_a   1.000
_cell.length_b   1.000
_cell.length_c   1.000
_cell.angle_alpha   90.00
_cell.angle_beta   90.00
_cell.angle_gamma   90.00
#
_symmetry.space_group_name_H-M   'P 1'
#
loop_
_entity.id
_entity.type
_entity.pdbx_description
1 polymer ?
#
loop_
_entity_poly.entity_id
_entity_poly.type
_entity_poly.pdbx_seq_one_letter_code
_entity_poly.pdbx_strand_id
1 'polypeptide(L)'
;GLIVGFNGCTIYLLHLCTMSGITVPVTDAVYRYMGKRQLDNAYHLACLGETSKTWEALGHACLEQGQFNLAKKCFSRIRDVKYLNLLAQFEEATKRGENKMNIYLGDYYAYSGRFQDAARNYQHGGAPERAMTMFSDLRMFDQAKEYMVAGDMDQQKLLNKQAEWAITMNEQRRAAELFVAANNYQKAIDLAGKNKWTD
;
A
#
# COMPACT_ATOMS: atom_id res chain seq x y z
N GLY A 1 17.30 42.10 -20.03
CA GLY A 1 17.90 40.85 -20.54
C GLY A 1 17.00 40.28 -21.60
N LEU A 2 17.57 39.65 -22.63
CA LEU A 2 16.81 38.98 -23.70
C LEU A 2 16.58 37.52 -23.30
N ILE A 3 15.37 36.99 -23.47
CA ILE A 3 15.12 35.55 -23.32
C ILE A 3 15.73 34.86 -24.55
N VAL A 4 16.71 34.00 -24.33
CA VAL A 4 17.42 33.28 -25.41
C VAL A 4 16.76 31.94 -25.71
N GLY A 5 16.15 31.32 -24.71
CA GLY A 5 15.45 30.05 -24.87
C GLY A 5 14.94 29.47 -23.56
N PHE A 6 14.27 28.32 -23.65
CA PHE A 6 13.81 27.54 -22.51
C PHE A 6 14.23 26.08 -22.68
N ASN A 7 14.54 25.41 -21.57
CA ASN A 7 14.75 23.97 -21.50
C ASN A 7 14.05 23.42 -20.26
N GLY A 8 13.03 22.59 -20.45
CA GLY A 8 12.18 22.11 -19.34
C GLY A 8 11.56 23.27 -18.58
N CYS A 9 11.83 23.36 -17.28
CA CYS A 9 11.40 24.43 -16.38
C CYS A 9 12.39 25.60 -16.25
N THR A 10 13.52 25.57 -16.97
CA THR A 10 14.56 26.61 -16.88
C THR A 10 14.51 27.54 -18.08
N ILE A 11 14.34 28.83 -17.82
CA ILE A 11 14.38 29.91 -18.81
C ILE A 11 15.78 30.52 -18.78
N TYR A 12 16.41 30.65 -19.94
CA TYR A 12 17.73 31.25 -20.09
C TYR A 12 17.61 32.71 -20.56
N LEU A 13 18.17 33.61 -19.75
CA LEU A 13 18.21 35.05 -19.99
C LEU A 13 19.64 35.48 -20.26
N LEU A 14 19.84 36.25 -21.33
CA LEU A 14 21.11 36.90 -21.63
C LEU A 14 21.05 38.36 -21.18
N HIS A 15 21.95 38.73 -20.28
CA HIS A 15 22.10 40.10 -19.80
C HIS A 15 23.58 40.48 -19.79
N LEU A 16 23.96 41.52 -20.55
CA LEU A 16 25.33 42.05 -20.58
C LEU A 16 26.42 40.95 -20.77
N CYS A 17 26.25 40.08 -21.76
CA CYS A 17 27.12 38.93 -22.03
C CYS A 17 27.18 37.85 -20.93
N THR A 18 26.32 37.91 -19.92
CA THR A 18 26.15 36.84 -18.91
C THR A 18 24.84 36.08 -19.16
N MET A 19 24.92 34.74 -19.18
CA MET A 19 23.76 33.86 -19.31
C MET A 19 23.29 33.47 -17.91
N SER A 20 22.06 33.83 -17.53
CA SER A 20 21.44 33.42 -16.26
C SER A 20 20.26 32.47 -16.53
N GLY A 21 20.20 31.37 -15.80
CA GLY A 21 19.09 30.43 -15.84
C GLY A 21 18.16 30.67 -14.67
N ILE A 22 16.88 30.96 -14.94
CA ILE A 22 15.83 31.02 -13.91
C ILE A 22 14.98 29.77 -14.02
N THR A 23 14.96 28.96 -12.97
CA THR A 23 14.08 27.80 -12.88
C THR A 23 12.73 28.22 -12.30
N VAL A 24 11.66 27.98 -13.05
CA VAL A 24 10.29 28.24 -12.60
C VAL A 24 9.79 27.01 -11.84
N PRO A 25 9.37 27.14 -10.57
CA PRO A 25 8.82 26.01 -9.83
C PRO A 25 7.45 25.65 -10.41
N VAL A 26 7.30 24.40 -10.86
CA VAL A 26 6.07 23.91 -11.52
C VAL A 26 5.21 23.08 -10.57
N THR A 27 5.72 22.79 -9.37
CA THR A 27 5.16 21.85 -8.41
C THR A 27 3.73 22.20 -8.03
N ASP A 28 3.46 23.47 -7.70
CA ASP A 28 2.11 23.93 -7.33
C ASP A 28 1.11 23.78 -8.47
N ALA A 29 1.54 23.98 -9.71
CA ALA A 29 0.69 23.80 -10.88
C ALA A 29 0.35 22.31 -11.07
N VAL A 30 1.30 21.40 -10.84
CA VAL A 30 1.05 19.95 -10.87
C VAL A 30 0.01 19.56 -9.81
N TYR A 31 0.14 20.03 -8.56
CA TYR A 31 -0.85 19.77 -7.50
C TYR A 31 -2.24 20.31 -7.85
N ARG A 32 -2.32 21.49 -8.47
CA ARG A 32 -3.61 22.04 -8.95
C ARG A 32 -4.26 21.16 -10.01
N TYR A 33 -3.49 20.62 -10.96
CA TYR A 33 -4.03 19.70 -11.98
C TYR A 33 -4.44 18.36 -11.39
N MET A 34 -3.70 17.84 -10.40
CA MET A 34 -4.09 16.64 -9.65
C MET A 34 -5.42 16.84 -8.93
N GLY A 35 -5.61 17.97 -8.25
CA GLY A 35 -6.89 18.30 -7.60
C GLY A 35 -8.07 18.42 -8.57
N LYS A 36 -7.81 18.85 -9.81
CA LYS A 36 -8.81 18.90 -10.90
C LYS A 36 -9.02 17.56 -11.62
N ARG A 37 -8.36 16.48 -11.19
CA ARG A 37 -8.37 15.15 -11.85
C ARG A 37 -7.87 15.15 -13.29
N GLN A 38 -7.05 16.13 -13.68
CA GLN A 38 -6.43 16.19 -15.00
C GLN A 38 -5.02 15.59 -14.94
N LEU A 39 -4.96 14.26 -14.81
CA LEU A 39 -3.70 13.55 -14.57
C LEU A 39 -2.77 13.54 -15.79
N ASP A 40 -3.29 13.51 -17.02
CA ASP A 40 -2.46 13.60 -18.23
C ASP A 40 -1.72 14.94 -18.30
N ASN A 41 -2.44 16.04 -18.05
CA ASN A 41 -1.85 17.38 -18.00
C ASN A 41 -0.82 17.49 -16.87
N ALA A 42 -1.13 16.93 -15.69
CA ALA A 42 -0.20 16.88 -14.56
C ALA A 42 1.07 16.09 -14.91
N TYR A 43 0.95 14.97 -15.63
CA TYR A 43 2.07 14.14 -16.08
C TYR A 43 2.97 14.87 -17.10
N HIS A 44 2.37 15.52 -18.10
CA HIS A 44 3.12 16.32 -19.07
C HIS A 44 3.86 17.47 -18.40
N LEU A 45 3.22 18.13 -17.45
CA LEU A 45 3.80 19.22 -16.70
C LEU A 45 4.95 18.74 -15.80
N ALA A 46 4.78 17.61 -15.12
CA ALA A 46 5.82 17.01 -14.29
C ALA A 46 7.05 16.60 -15.11
N CYS A 47 6.87 16.21 -16.39
CA CYS A 47 7.98 15.89 -17.29
C CYS A 47 8.97 17.05 -17.52
N LEU A 48 8.56 18.30 -17.29
CA LEU A 48 9.40 19.50 -17.48
C LEU A 48 10.50 19.68 -16.43
N GLY A 49 10.51 18.89 -15.35
CA GLY A 49 11.62 18.89 -14.38
C GLY A 49 11.18 18.95 -12.93
N GLU A 50 10.24 18.09 -12.53
CA GLU A 50 9.79 17.98 -11.14
C GLU A 50 10.67 17.08 -10.25
N THR A 51 10.53 17.26 -8.94
CA THR A 51 11.21 16.45 -7.92
C THR A 51 10.63 15.04 -7.79
N SER A 52 11.41 14.09 -7.25
CA SER A 52 10.98 12.71 -6.99
C SER A 52 9.67 12.64 -6.16
N LYS A 53 9.52 13.54 -5.19
CA LYS A 53 8.33 13.60 -4.33
C LYS A 53 7.05 13.94 -5.10
N THR A 54 7.14 14.85 -6.09
CA THR A 54 5.99 15.20 -6.95
C THR A 54 5.58 14.00 -7.80
N TRP A 55 6.54 13.20 -8.28
CA TRP A 55 6.25 11.97 -9.02
C TRP A 55 5.56 10.91 -8.15
N GLU A 56 5.94 10.81 -6.88
CA GLU A 56 5.33 9.86 -5.94
C GLU A 56 3.87 10.25 -5.72
N ALA A 57 3.61 11.53 -5.40
CA ALA A 57 2.27 12.07 -5.24
C ALA A 57 1.41 11.88 -6.50
N LEU A 58 1.96 12.11 -7.69
CA LEU A 58 1.28 11.87 -8.97
C LEU A 58 0.98 10.38 -9.18
N GLY A 59 1.93 9.49 -8.87
CA GLY A 59 1.74 8.05 -8.94
C GLY A 59 0.59 7.58 -8.04
N HIS A 60 0.57 8.04 -6.79
CA HIS A 60 -0.51 7.79 -5.83
C HIS A 60 -1.88 8.30 -6.33
N ALA A 61 -1.94 9.52 -6.86
CA ALA A 61 -3.16 10.08 -7.41
C ALA A 61 -3.67 9.28 -8.63
N CYS A 62 -2.77 8.79 -9.48
CA CYS A 62 -3.12 7.91 -10.60
C CYS A 62 -3.67 6.57 -10.14
N LEU A 63 -3.10 5.98 -9.08
CA LEU A 63 -3.60 4.73 -8.49
C LEU A 63 -5.01 4.90 -7.94
N GLU A 64 -5.27 5.95 -7.15
CA GLU A 64 -6.61 6.23 -6.60
C GLU A 64 -7.68 6.46 -7.67
N GLN A 65 -7.29 7.03 -8.81
CA GLN A 65 -8.20 7.29 -9.93
C GLN A 65 -8.31 6.11 -10.93
N GLY A 66 -7.59 5.01 -10.71
CA GLY A 66 -7.61 3.83 -11.58
C GLY A 66 -6.85 3.98 -12.90
N GLN A 67 -5.99 5.00 -13.04
CA GLN A 67 -5.18 5.22 -14.23
C GLN A 67 -3.85 4.45 -14.17
N PHE A 68 -3.92 3.12 -14.27
CA PHE A 68 -2.77 2.22 -14.10
C PHE A 68 -1.63 2.47 -15.09
N ASN A 69 -1.96 2.83 -16.34
CA ASN A 69 -0.97 3.13 -17.37
C ASN A 69 -0.09 4.34 -17.01
N LEU A 70 -0.69 5.41 -16.50
CA LEU A 70 0.05 6.59 -16.05
C LEU A 70 0.80 6.30 -14.74
N ALA A 71 0.18 5.60 -13.80
CA ALA A 71 0.83 5.19 -12.56
C ALA A 71 2.12 4.39 -12.84
N LYS A 72 2.06 3.41 -13.75
CA LYS A 72 3.24 2.61 -14.16
C LYS A 72 4.35 3.49 -14.71
N LYS A 73 4.04 4.49 -15.54
CA LYS A 73 5.03 5.44 -16.07
C LYS A 73 5.68 6.27 -14.95
N CYS A 74 4.88 6.74 -13.98
CA CYS A 74 5.37 7.49 -12.83
C CYS A 74 6.31 6.64 -11.95
N PHE A 75 5.87 5.46 -11.53
CA PHE A 75 6.67 4.58 -10.67
C PHE A 75 7.89 3.98 -11.39
N SER A 76 7.83 3.78 -12.71
CA SER A 76 9.01 3.37 -13.50
C SER A 76 10.11 4.43 -13.46
N ARG A 77 9.73 5.71 -13.43
CA ARG A 77 10.68 6.83 -13.36
C ARG A 77 11.32 6.94 -11.97
N ILE A 78 10.54 6.72 -10.91
CA ILE A 78 11.03 6.70 -9.52
C ILE A 78 11.81 5.42 -9.21
N ARG A 79 11.58 4.35 -9.99
CA ARG A 79 12.08 2.98 -9.75
C ARG A 79 11.55 2.39 -8.44
N ASP A 80 10.30 2.70 -8.09
CA ASP A 80 9.67 2.07 -6.94
C ASP A 80 9.18 0.66 -7.31
N VAL A 81 10.04 -0.32 -7.05
CA VAL A 81 9.77 -1.74 -7.30
C VAL A 81 8.55 -2.27 -6.55
N LYS A 82 8.17 -1.69 -5.40
CA LYS A 82 7.03 -2.18 -4.60
C LYS A 82 5.72 -1.90 -5.34
N TYR A 83 5.50 -0.66 -5.76
CA TYR A 83 4.30 -0.28 -6.49
C TYR A 83 4.28 -0.85 -7.92
N LEU A 84 5.44 -1.05 -8.54
CA LEU A 84 5.52 -1.73 -9.86
C LEU A 84 5.10 -3.19 -9.78
N ASN A 85 5.51 -3.93 -8.76
CA ASN A 85 5.07 -5.31 -8.54
C ASN A 85 3.57 -5.38 -8.27
N LEU A 86 3.06 -4.45 -7.46
CA LEU A 86 1.64 -4.33 -7.16
C LEU A 86 0.83 -4.09 -8.45
N LEU A 87 1.26 -3.13 -9.29
CA LEU A 87 0.66 -2.87 -10.60
C LEU A 87 0.70 -4.08 -11.54
N ALA A 88 1.79 -4.85 -11.54
CA ALA A 88 1.90 -6.06 -12.36
C ALA A 88 0.87 -7.13 -11.95
N GLN A 89 0.69 -7.37 -10.64
CA GLN A 89 -0.34 -8.28 -10.12
C GLN A 89 -1.75 -7.86 -10.54
N PHE A 90 -2.01 -6.56 -10.59
CA PHE A 90 -3.30 -6.03 -11.03
C PHE A 90 -3.52 -6.13 -12.53
N GLU A 91 -2.50 -5.89 -13.35
CA GLU A 91 -2.58 -6.12 -14.79
C GLU A 91 -2.90 -7.59 -15.09
N GLU A 92 -2.30 -8.53 -14.36
CA GLU A 92 -2.61 -9.95 -14.47
C GLU A 92 -4.05 -10.29 -14.03
N ALA A 93 -4.50 -9.76 -12.88
CA ALA A 93 -5.86 -9.97 -12.40
C ALA A 93 -6.92 -9.40 -13.37
N THR A 94 -6.63 -8.24 -13.97
CA THR A 94 -7.50 -7.61 -14.97
C THR A 94 -7.60 -8.46 -16.23
N LYS A 95 -6.48 -9.05 -16.69
CA LYS A 95 -6.46 -9.99 -17.83
C LYS A 95 -7.27 -11.25 -17.57
N ARG A 96 -7.33 -11.71 -16.32
CA ARG A 96 -8.17 -12.85 -15.90
C ARG A 96 -9.67 -12.52 -15.83
N GLY A 97 -10.06 -11.26 -16.04
CA GLY A 97 -11.45 -10.80 -15.93
C GLY A 97 -11.90 -10.55 -14.48
N GLU A 98 -10.99 -10.64 -13.52
CA GLU A 98 -11.25 -10.39 -12.09
C GLU A 98 -11.14 -8.88 -11.78
N ASN A 99 -11.93 -8.05 -12.48
CA ASN A 99 -11.84 -6.60 -12.32
C ASN A 99 -12.63 -6.12 -11.08
N LYS A 100 -12.07 -6.38 -9.89
CA LYS A 100 -12.61 -5.89 -8.60
C LYS A 100 -11.81 -4.67 -8.14
N MET A 101 -12.19 -3.49 -8.66
CA MET A 101 -11.56 -2.21 -8.30
C MET A 101 -11.48 -1.96 -6.78
N ASN A 102 -12.48 -2.40 -6.02
CA ASN A 102 -12.49 -2.27 -4.56
C ASN A 102 -11.37 -3.09 -3.89
N ILE A 103 -11.07 -4.29 -4.40
CA ILE A 103 -9.98 -5.12 -3.87
C ILE A 103 -8.64 -4.47 -4.21
N TYR A 104 -8.51 -3.94 -5.42
CA TYR A 104 -7.34 -3.16 -5.85
C TYR A 104 -7.08 -1.97 -4.92
N LEU A 105 -8.11 -1.16 -4.63
CA LEU A 105 -7.99 -0.02 -3.73
C LEU A 105 -7.64 -0.48 -2.31
N GLY A 106 -8.17 -1.62 -1.88
CA GLY A 106 -7.80 -2.26 -0.63
C GLY A 106 -6.30 -2.58 -0.55
N ASP A 107 -5.79 -3.30 -1.55
CA ASP A 107 -4.37 -3.67 -1.66
C ASP A 107 -3.48 -2.40 -1.71
N TYR A 108 -3.87 -1.38 -2.50
CA TYR A 108 -3.18 -0.10 -2.51
C TYR A 108 -3.13 0.58 -1.13
N TYR A 109 -4.27 0.68 -0.44
CA TYR A 109 -4.32 1.31 0.87
C TYR A 109 -3.51 0.55 1.92
N ALA A 110 -3.48 -0.79 1.84
CA ALA A 110 -2.64 -1.62 2.69
C ALA A 110 -1.14 -1.30 2.51
N TYR A 111 -0.68 -1.18 1.25
CA TYR A 111 0.70 -0.79 0.95
C TYR A 111 1.04 0.64 1.40
N SER A 112 0.07 1.56 1.34
CA SER A 112 0.24 2.94 1.81
C SER A 112 0.26 3.09 3.35
N GLY A 113 -0.06 2.02 4.09
CA GLY A 113 -0.19 2.04 5.55
C GLY A 113 -1.56 2.51 6.07
N ARG A 114 -2.52 2.81 5.17
CA ARG A 114 -3.90 3.20 5.52
C ARG A 114 -4.78 1.96 5.73
N PHE A 115 -4.46 1.18 6.76
CA PHE A 115 -5.09 -0.14 6.99
C PHE A 115 -6.62 -0.06 7.21
N GLN A 116 -7.11 0.99 7.85
CA GLN A 116 -8.54 1.20 8.06
C GLN A 116 -9.30 1.45 6.74
N ASP A 117 -8.69 2.18 5.81
CA ASP A 117 -9.28 2.40 4.48
C ASP A 117 -9.18 1.14 3.62
N ALA A 118 -8.09 0.39 3.75
CA ALA A 118 -7.92 -0.90 3.09
C ALA A 118 -9.04 -1.87 3.49
N ALA A 119 -9.30 -2.00 4.79
CA ALA A 119 -10.32 -2.90 5.33
C ALA A 119 -11.73 -2.54 4.83
N ARG A 120 -12.08 -1.25 4.82
CA ARG A 120 -13.36 -0.77 4.26
C ARG A 120 -13.52 -1.14 2.79
N ASN A 121 -12.47 -0.98 2.00
CA ASN A 121 -12.47 -1.34 0.57
C ASN A 121 -12.56 -2.86 0.35
N TYR A 122 -11.86 -3.66 1.16
CA TYR A 122 -11.99 -5.12 1.10
C TYR A 122 -13.39 -5.62 1.46
N GLN A 123 -14.01 -5.02 2.48
CA GLN A 123 -15.39 -5.34 2.84
C GLN A 123 -16.36 -4.97 1.72
N HIS A 124 -16.21 -3.78 1.13
CA HIS A 124 -17.01 -3.35 -0.02
C HIS A 124 -16.74 -4.18 -1.30
N GLY A 125 -15.56 -4.78 -1.40
CA GLY A 125 -15.17 -5.72 -2.45
C GLY A 125 -15.64 -7.16 -2.21
N GLY A 126 -16.35 -7.43 -1.11
CA GLY A 126 -16.82 -8.77 -0.74
C GLY A 126 -15.70 -9.74 -0.33
N ALA A 127 -14.55 -9.21 0.12
CA ALA A 127 -13.38 -9.99 0.52
C ALA A 127 -12.90 -9.65 1.95
N PRO A 128 -13.76 -9.76 2.99
CA PRO A 128 -13.39 -9.43 4.37
C PRO A 128 -12.24 -10.30 4.91
N GLU A 129 -12.06 -11.52 4.39
CA GLU A 129 -10.94 -12.41 4.72
C GLU A 129 -9.57 -11.73 4.49
N ARG A 130 -9.44 -10.92 3.42
CA ARG A 130 -8.19 -10.17 3.15
C ARG A 130 -7.92 -9.13 4.23
N ALA A 131 -8.96 -8.43 4.70
CA ALA A 131 -8.84 -7.46 5.79
C ALA A 131 -8.44 -8.16 7.09
N MET A 132 -9.08 -9.29 7.43
CA MET A 132 -8.73 -10.10 8.59
C MET A 132 -7.27 -10.56 8.53
N THR A 133 -6.83 -11.09 7.39
CA THR A 133 -5.45 -11.56 7.19
C THR A 133 -4.45 -10.41 7.36
N MET A 134 -4.72 -9.26 6.73
CA MET A 134 -3.91 -8.05 6.86
C MET A 134 -3.76 -7.61 8.32
N PHE A 135 -4.86 -7.48 9.07
CA PHE A 135 -4.80 -7.10 10.48
C PHE A 135 -4.11 -8.15 11.36
N SER A 136 -4.30 -9.44 11.04
CA SER A 136 -3.61 -10.53 11.73
C SER A 136 -2.09 -10.44 11.56
N ASP A 137 -1.63 -10.16 10.33
CA ASP A 137 -0.20 -10.03 10.02
C ASP A 137 0.42 -8.78 10.67
N LEU A 138 -0.37 -7.71 10.83
CA LEU A 138 -0.01 -6.51 11.58
C LEU A 138 -0.11 -6.67 13.11
N ARG A 139 -0.53 -7.85 13.60
CA ARG A 139 -0.79 -8.16 15.02
C ARG A 139 -1.91 -7.34 15.65
N MET A 140 -2.75 -6.72 14.84
CA MET A 140 -3.95 -6.01 15.27
C MET A 140 -5.11 -7.01 15.39
N PHE A 141 -4.96 -7.96 16.30
CA PHE A 141 -5.86 -9.10 16.41
C PHE A 141 -7.29 -8.74 16.78
N ASP A 142 -7.50 -7.68 17.56
CA ASP A 142 -8.84 -7.22 17.91
C ASP A 142 -9.57 -6.63 16.71
N GLN A 143 -8.85 -5.87 15.87
CA GLN A 143 -9.39 -5.38 14.59
C GLN A 143 -9.63 -6.54 13.61
N ALA A 144 -8.76 -7.55 13.58
CA ALA A 144 -8.95 -8.72 12.73
C ALA A 144 -10.26 -9.48 13.04
N LYS A 145 -10.65 -9.58 14.33
CA LYS A 145 -11.90 -10.23 14.75
C LYS A 145 -13.15 -9.55 14.18
N GLU A 146 -13.12 -8.24 13.95
CA GLU A 146 -14.26 -7.50 13.38
C GLU A 146 -14.57 -7.91 11.94
N TYR A 147 -13.55 -8.35 11.19
CA TYR A 147 -13.67 -8.79 9.80
C TYR A 147 -13.73 -10.31 9.65
N MET A 148 -13.86 -11.02 10.77
CA MET A 148 -14.03 -12.46 10.78
C MET A 148 -15.43 -12.81 10.27
N VAL A 149 -15.48 -13.59 9.18
CA VAL A 149 -16.74 -14.19 8.73
C VAL A 149 -17.07 -15.32 9.70
N ALA A 150 -18.33 -15.41 10.14
CA ALA A 150 -18.76 -16.44 11.09
C ALA A 150 -18.48 -17.85 10.53
N GLY A 151 -17.36 -18.42 10.96
CA GLY A 151 -16.84 -19.70 10.48
C GLY A 151 -15.70 -20.18 11.38
N ASP A 152 -15.80 -21.44 11.81
CA ASP A 152 -14.90 -22.03 12.80
C ASP A 152 -13.42 -22.05 12.33
N MET A 153 -13.21 -22.21 11.02
CA MET A 153 -11.87 -22.27 10.42
C MET A 153 -11.10 -20.95 10.52
N ASP A 154 -11.76 -19.81 10.33
CA ASP A 154 -11.07 -18.50 10.35
C ASP A 154 -10.76 -18.06 11.78
N GLN A 155 -11.64 -18.40 12.73
CA GLN A 155 -11.38 -18.26 14.15
C GLN A 155 -10.17 -19.11 14.60
N GLN A 156 -10.09 -20.37 14.17
CA GLN A 156 -8.95 -21.24 14.47
C GLN A 156 -7.65 -20.70 13.87
N LYS A 157 -7.65 -20.23 12.62
CA LYS A 157 -6.45 -19.62 11.99
C LYS A 157 -5.98 -18.39 12.79
N LEU A 158 -6.91 -17.53 13.19
CA LEU A 158 -6.60 -16.31 13.93
C LEU A 158 -6.00 -16.61 15.31
N LEU A 159 -6.61 -17.55 16.05
CA LEU A 159 -6.12 -17.98 17.36
C LEU A 159 -4.75 -18.67 17.26
N ASN A 160 -4.50 -19.48 16.22
CA ASN A 160 -3.19 -20.06 15.98
C ASN A 160 -2.11 -18.98 15.74
N LYS A 161 -2.39 -17.95 14.94
CA LYS A 161 -1.47 -16.82 14.73
C LYS A 161 -1.22 -16.03 16.02
N GLN A 162 -2.25 -15.82 16.85
CA GLN A 162 -2.10 -15.18 18.16
C GLN A 162 -1.22 -16.01 19.10
N ALA A 163 -1.41 -17.33 19.12
CA ALA A 163 -0.61 -18.25 19.95
C ALA A 163 0.87 -18.27 19.52
N GLU A 164 1.14 -18.33 18.21
CA GLU A 164 2.50 -18.25 17.67
C GLU A 164 3.19 -16.93 18.04
N TRP A 165 2.45 -15.83 18.00
CA TRP A 165 2.98 -14.55 18.46
C TRP A 165 3.26 -14.53 19.97
N ALA A 166 2.36 -15.07 20.80
CA ALA A 166 2.57 -15.16 22.24
C ALA A 166 3.83 -15.98 22.61
N ILE A 167 4.17 -17.01 21.82
CA ILE A 167 5.46 -17.72 21.95
C ILE A 167 6.63 -16.76 21.73
N THR A 168 6.59 -15.93 20.68
CA THR A 168 7.68 -14.97 20.40
C THR A 168 7.87 -13.92 21.48
N MET A 169 6.81 -13.61 22.24
CA MET A 169 6.84 -12.70 23.40
C MET A 169 7.18 -13.39 24.72
N ASN A 170 7.53 -14.69 24.69
CA ASN A 170 7.80 -15.52 25.85
C ASN A 170 6.59 -15.66 26.82
N GLU A 171 5.38 -15.38 26.34
CA GLU A 171 4.12 -15.58 27.07
C GLU A 171 3.61 -17.00 26.85
N GLN A 172 4.39 -18.00 27.30
CA GLN A 172 4.14 -19.39 26.94
C GLN A 172 2.79 -19.90 27.45
N ARG A 173 2.36 -19.53 28.67
CA ARG A 173 1.08 -20.00 29.25
C ARG A 173 -0.10 -19.53 28.40
N ARG A 174 -0.12 -18.24 28.08
CA ARG A 174 -1.12 -17.64 27.20
C ARG A 174 -1.11 -18.29 25.82
N ALA A 175 0.07 -18.60 25.28
CA ALA A 175 0.17 -19.31 24.00
C ALA A 175 -0.46 -20.71 24.06
N ALA A 176 -0.28 -21.48 25.15
CA ALA A 176 -0.91 -22.78 25.32
C ALA A 176 -2.43 -22.67 25.42
N GLU A 177 -2.95 -21.72 26.20
CA GLU A 177 -4.39 -21.45 26.29
C GLU A 177 -4.98 -21.10 24.91
N LEU A 178 -4.27 -20.28 24.13
CA LEU A 178 -4.68 -19.91 22.78
C LEU A 178 -4.65 -21.09 21.80
N PHE A 179 -3.67 -22.00 21.89
CA PHE A 179 -3.64 -23.23 21.08
C PHE A 179 -4.77 -24.18 21.45
N VAL A 180 -5.10 -24.31 22.73
CA VAL A 180 -6.26 -25.08 23.20
C VAL A 180 -7.54 -24.48 22.65
N ALA A 181 -7.71 -23.15 22.72
CA ALA A 181 -8.86 -22.44 22.15
C ALA A 181 -8.95 -22.56 20.61
N ALA A 182 -7.82 -22.75 19.94
CA ALA A 182 -7.74 -22.99 18.50
C ALA A 182 -7.97 -24.46 18.10
N ASN A 183 -8.34 -25.35 19.05
CA ASN A 183 -8.41 -26.81 18.87
C ASN A 183 -7.08 -27.47 18.42
N ASN A 184 -5.95 -26.79 18.63
CA ASN A 184 -4.63 -27.27 18.24
C ASN A 184 -3.91 -27.90 19.45
N TYR A 185 -4.44 -29.03 19.91
CA TYR A 185 -3.94 -29.70 21.12
C TYR A 185 -2.50 -30.21 20.97
N GLN A 186 -2.07 -30.59 19.75
CA GLN A 186 -0.70 -31.07 19.52
C GLN A 186 0.33 -30.00 19.88
N LYS A 187 0.19 -28.78 19.35
CA LYS A 187 1.10 -27.67 19.67
C LYS A 187 1.01 -27.26 21.15
N ALA A 188 -0.18 -27.33 21.75
CA ALA A 188 -0.36 -27.04 23.18
C ALA A 188 0.40 -28.04 24.07
N ILE A 189 0.28 -29.35 23.79
CA ILE A 189 0.97 -30.42 24.52
C ILE A 189 2.49 -30.30 24.36
N ASP A 190 2.97 -30.05 23.14
CA ASP A 190 4.41 -29.84 22.89
C ASP A 190 4.97 -28.67 23.69
N LEU A 191 4.19 -27.58 23.79
CA LEU A 191 4.59 -26.40 24.56
C LEU A 191 4.57 -26.68 26.07
N ALA A 192 3.55 -27.38 26.57
CA ALA A 192 3.47 -27.80 27.98
C ALA A 192 4.61 -28.74 28.36
N GLY A 193 4.94 -29.71 27.50
CA GLY A 193 6.04 -30.65 27.69
C GLY A 193 7.41 -29.96 27.75
N LYS A 194 7.66 -28.98 26.86
CA LYS A 194 8.90 -28.17 26.88
C LYS A 194 9.05 -27.36 28.17
N ASN A 195 7.95 -26.86 28.71
CA ASN A 195 7.93 -26.04 29.92
C ASN A 195 7.72 -26.84 31.21
N LYS A 196 7.62 -28.17 31.10
CA LYS A 196 7.36 -29.10 32.21
C LYS A 196 6.13 -28.73 33.05
N TRP A 197 5.07 -28.27 32.39
CA TRP A 197 3.80 -28.05 33.07
C TRP A 197 3.09 -29.38 33.28
N THR A 198 2.63 -29.61 34.50
CA THR A 198 1.97 -30.85 34.94
C THR A 198 0.48 -30.66 35.22
N ASP A 199 0.00 -29.43 35.08
CA ASP A 199 -1.39 -29.00 35.32
C ASP A 199 -2.17 -28.88 34.00
#